data_AF-A0A942D024-F1
#
_entry.id   AF-A0A942D024-F1
#
_cell.length_a   1.000
_cell.length_b   1.000
_cell.length_c   1.000
_cell.angle_alpha   90.00
_cell.angle_beta   90.00
_cell.angle_gamma   90.00
#
_symmetry.space_group_name_H-M   'P 1'
#
loop_
_entity.id
_entity.type
_entity.pdbx_description
1 polymer ?
#
loop_
_entity_poly.entity_id
_entity_poly.type
_entity_poly.pdbx_seq_one_letter_code
_entity_poly.pdbx_strand_id
1 'polypeptide(L)'
;MASSNEHRMVFDLRGKRRHVVKVVYAILAVLMAASLFLVVGPVNIGNLLGTSSESNNLATEYEQKAERFEAELRKNPGNEELLAKLTRTRVNAGQQRLATGPNGEVAQTVESRTQYQKASAAWSEYLEATKEPNASLAQQMAGTLFSLAQISRTYGEADANITAAAEAQRIYAEQRPSLNSLSTLALYEVFTGNYKAAEEANEAAEAKAGSKFQREQVGNQFESSKKSAVEFQTKLKEAEKAGKEAAKNGTGTTQGSESPLGPSLGGTGLTE
;
A
#
# COMPACT_ATOMS: atom_id res chain seq x y z
N MET A 1 -43.32 44.57 6.87
CA MET A 1 -42.17 45.21 7.54
C MET A 1 -41.52 44.20 8.48
N ALA A 2 -40.19 44.20 8.50
CA ALA A 2 -39.30 43.16 8.99
C ALA A 2 -39.21 43.01 10.52
N SER A 3 -38.78 41.83 10.99
CA SER A 3 -37.54 41.70 11.78
C SER A 3 -37.07 40.23 11.87
N SER A 4 -35.76 40.06 11.94
CA SER A 4 -34.92 38.87 11.73
C SER A 4 -34.48 38.19 13.04
N ASN A 5 -33.89 37.00 12.89
CA ASN A 5 -33.01 36.26 13.84
C ASN A 5 -33.73 35.60 15.03
N GLU A 6 -33.43 34.35 15.40
CA GLU A 6 -32.10 33.88 15.76
C GLU A 6 -31.78 32.43 15.35
N HIS A 7 -30.55 32.28 14.86
CA HIS A 7 -29.87 31.03 14.60
C HIS A 7 -29.65 30.25 15.90
N ARG A 8 -30.23 29.04 15.99
CA ARG A 8 -29.72 28.01 16.89
C ARG A 8 -28.31 27.63 16.43
N MET A 9 -27.28 28.15 17.10
CA MET A 9 -25.94 27.61 16.99
C MET A 9 -25.94 26.21 17.60
N VAL A 10 -25.99 25.19 16.74
CA VAL A 10 -25.91 23.76 17.09
C VAL A 10 -24.45 23.39 17.35
N PHE A 11 -23.70 24.14 18.15
CA PHE A 11 -22.37 23.70 18.65
C PHE A 11 -22.04 24.39 19.98
N ASP A 12 -22.70 23.93 21.05
CA ASP A 12 -22.27 24.25 22.40
C ASP A 12 -20.97 23.48 22.72
N LEU A 13 -19.84 24.19 22.62
CA LEU A 13 -18.49 23.69 22.92
C LEU A 13 -18.04 24.07 24.34
N ARG A 14 -18.87 23.84 25.35
CA ARG A 14 -18.49 23.99 26.77
C ARG A 14 -18.06 22.65 27.37
N GLY A 15 -16.75 22.38 27.39
CA GLY A 15 -16.15 21.30 28.20
C GLY A 15 -14.77 20.77 27.76
N LYS A 16 -14.24 19.80 28.54
CA LYS A 16 -12.96 19.05 28.39
C LYS A 16 -12.60 18.57 26.97
N ARG A 17 -13.57 18.57 26.05
CA ARG A 17 -13.44 18.21 24.62
C ARG A 17 -12.63 19.22 23.79
N ARG A 18 -12.37 20.43 24.31
CA ARG A 18 -11.58 21.46 23.62
C ARG A 18 -10.12 21.04 23.33
N HIS A 19 -9.55 20.13 24.12
CA HIS A 19 -8.18 19.65 23.91
C HIS A 19 -8.12 18.53 22.88
N VAL A 20 -9.08 17.61 22.88
CA VAL A 20 -9.17 16.53 21.89
C VAL A 20 -9.35 17.11 20.49
N VAL A 21 -10.23 18.11 20.34
CA VAL A 21 -10.45 18.80 19.06
C VAL A 21 -9.18 19.54 18.59
N LYS A 22 -8.45 20.19 19.49
CA LYS A 22 -7.16 20.84 19.15
C LYS A 22 -6.09 19.84 18.72
N VAL A 23 -6.05 18.66 19.33
CA VAL A 23 -5.11 17.58 18.96
C VAL A 23 -5.46 17.01 17.59
N VAL A 24 -6.75 16.80 17.30
CA VAL A 24 -7.23 16.34 15.98
C VAL A 24 -6.85 17.35 14.90
N TYR A 25 -7.10 18.65 15.11
CA TYR A 25 -6.72 19.67 14.13
C TYR A 25 -5.20 19.87 13.98
N ALA A 26 -4.43 19.69 15.06
CA ALA A 26 -2.96 19.76 14.98
C ALA A 26 -2.39 18.57 14.18
N ILE A 27 -2.95 17.37 14.37
CA ILE A 27 -2.61 16.20 13.56
C ILE A 27 -3.01 16.45 12.10
N LEU A 28 -4.23 16.93 11.85
CA LEU A 28 -4.70 17.27 10.49
C LEU A 28 -3.77 18.28 9.79
N ALA A 29 -3.30 19.30 10.49
CA ALA A 29 -2.38 20.31 9.95
C ALA A 29 -1.00 19.72 9.61
N VAL A 30 -0.49 18.81 10.44
CA VAL A 30 0.77 18.10 10.17
C VAL A 30 0.63 17.15 8.98
N LEU A 31 -0.53 16.49 8.86
CA LEU A 31 -0.84 15.60 7.73
C LEU A 31 -0.94 16.39 6.41
N MET A 32 -1.54 17.58 6.43
CA MET A 32 -1.59 18.50 5.28
C MET A 32 -0.19 19.01 4.88
N ALA A 33 0.68 19.28 5.85
CA ALA A 33 2.07 19.67 5.57
C ALA A 33 2.91 18.50 5.02
N ALA A 34 2.67 17.27 5.49
CA ALA A 34 3.37 16.07 5.03
C ALA A 34 2.94 15.64 3.61
N SER A 35 1.68 15.88 3.21
CA SER A 35 1.20 15.56 1.85
C SER A 35 1.85 16.41 0.75
N LEU A 36 2.40 17.58 1.10
CA LEU A 36 3.04 18.47 0.12
C LEU A 36 4.42 17.98 -0.36
N PHE A 37 5.03 17.02 0.34
CA PHE A 37 6.42 16.58 0.05
C PHE A 37 6.56 15.11 -0.37
N LEU A 38 5.50 14.29 -0.29
CA LEU A 38 5.53 12.87 -0.66
C LEU A 38 4.89 12.55 -2.03
N VAL A 39 4.38 13.57 -2.75
CA VAL A 39 3.82 13.42 -4.10
C VAL A 39 4.82 13.92 -5.14
N VAL A 40 5.94 13.20 -5.31
CA VAL A 40 6.74 13.27 -6.55
C VAL A 40 7.22 11.86 -6.92
N GLY A 41 6.26 10.96 -7.12
CA GLY A 41 6.43 9.86 -8.07
C GLY A 41 5.85 10.31 -9.42
N PRO A 42 6.32 9.79 -10.57
CA PRO A 42 5.73 10.11 -11.87
C PRO A 42 4.32 9.51 -11.93
N VAL A 43 3.33 10.27 -11.46
CA VAL A 43 1.94 10.07 -11.85
C VAL A 43 1.86 10.45 -13.32
N ASN A 44 1.65 9.44 -14.18
CA ASN A 44 1.30 9.65 -15.57
C ASN A 44 -0.10 10.28 -15.62
N ILE A 45 -0.16 11.62 -15.54
CA ILE A 45 -1.39 12.42 -15.64
C ILE A 45 -2.08 12.18 -17.01
N GLY A 46 -1.37 11.63 -18.00
CA GLY A 46 -1.94 11.18 -19.27
C GLY A 46 -3.02 10.09 -19.17
N ASN A 47 -3.03 9.28 -18.10
CA ASN A 47 -4.04 8.23 -17.91
C ASN A 47 -5.23 8.67 -17.04
N LEU A 48 -5.15 9.83 -16.38
CA LEU A 48 -6.19 10.32 -15.47
C LEU A 48 -7.37 10.97 -16.21
N LEU A 49 -7.20 11.25 -17.51
CA LEU A 49 -8.22 11.87 -18.38
C LEU A 49 -8.86 10.88 -19.37
N GLY A 50 -8.60 9.58 -19.22
CA GLY A 50 -9.19 8.54 -20.07
C GLY A 50 -10.64 8.24 -19.68
N THR A 51 -11.58 8.63 -20.54
CA THR A 51 -12.97 8.17 -20.53
C THR A 51 -13.08 6.67 -20.23
N SER A 52 -13.99 6.29 -19.32
CA SER A 52 -14.20 4.93 -18.77
C SER A 52 -14.40 3.78 -19.77
N SER A 53 -14.62 4.08 -21.05
CA SER A 53 -14.68 3.11 -22.14
C SER A 53 -13.30 2.68 -22.67
N GLU A 54 -12.30 3.55 -22.59
CA GLU A 54 -10.96 3.32 -23.15
C GLU A 54 -10.07 2.50 -22.19
N SER A 55 -10.19 2.73 -20.87
CA SER A 55 -9.51 1.94 -19.84
C SER A 55 -9.91 0.47 -19.86
N ASN A 56 -11.19 0.17 -20.12
CA ASN A 56 -11.68 -1.21 -20.25
C ASN A 56 -11.12 -1.95 -21.47
N ASN A 57 -10.92 -1.24 -22.59
CA ASN A 57 -10.31 -1.82 -23.79
C ASN A 57 -8.82 -2.12 -23.55
N LEU A 58 -8.09 -1.20 -22.92
CA LEU A 58 -6.67 -1.41 -22.57
C LEU A 58 -6.47 -2.53 -21.54
N ALA A 59 -7.34 -2.60 -20.52
CA ALA A 59 -7.31 -3.70 -19.55
C ALA A 59 -7.46 -5.06 -20.25
N THR A 60 -8.43 -5.16 -21.16
CA THR A 60 -8.69 -6.39 -21.93
C THR A 60 -7.50 -6.74 -22.84
N GLU A 61 -6.86 -5.75 -23.48
CA GLU A 61 -5.66 -5.98 -24.28
C GLU A 61 -4.50 -6.53 -23.45
N TYR A 62 -4.25 -5.97 -22.27
CA TYR A 62 -3.23 -6.51 -21.35
C TYR A 62 -3.58 -7.92 -20.86
N GLU A 63 -4.84 -8.19 -20.55
CA GLU A 63 -5.30 -9.52 -20.14
C GLU A 63 -5.06 -10.57 -21.24
N GLN A 64 -5.41 -10.25 -22.50
CA GLN A 64 -5.15 -11.12 -23.64
C GLN A 64 -3.64 -11.34 -23.88
N LYS A 65 -2.81 -10.30 -23.73
CA LYS A 65 -1.34 -10.45 -23.82
C LYS A 65 -0.81 -11.37 -22.72
N ALA A 66 -1.30 -11.23 -21.49
CA ALA A 66 -0.91 -12.09 -20.39
C ALA A 66 -1.30 -13.55 -20.64
N GLU A 67 -2.48 -13.82 -21.17
CA GLU A 67 -2.92 -15.18 -21.52
C GLU A 67 -2.04 -15.83 -22.60
N ARG A 68 -1.56 -15.05 -23.58
CA ARG A 68 -0.59 -15.52 -24.58
C ARG A 68 0.73 -15.90 -23.94
N PHE A 69 1.27 -15.04 -23.06
CA PHE A 69 2.50 -15.36 -22.32
C PHE A 69 2.33 -16.59 -21.43
N GLU A 70 1.19 -16.76 -20.75
CA GLU A 70 0.88 -17.99 -19.99
C GLU A 70 0.85 -19.23 -20.89
N ALA A 71 0.27 -19.12 -22.09
CA ALA A 71 0.26 -20.22 -23.05
C ALA A 71 1.66 -20.59 -23.57
N GLU A 72 2.54 -19.60 -23.73
CA GLU A 72 3.95 -19.83 -24.08
C GLU A 72 4.74 -20.43 -22.90
N LEU A 73 4.49 -19.97 -21.68
CA LEU A 73 5.09 -20.50 -20.46
C LEU A 73 4.69 -21.95 -20.19
N ARG A 74 3.47 -22.38 -20.56
CA ARG A 74 3.10 -23.81 -20.51
C ARG A 74 4.04 -24.69 -21.34
N LYS A 75 4.65 -24.15 -22.40
CA LYS A 75 5.65 -24.85 -23.22
C LYS A 75 7.07 -24.68 -22.67
N ASN A 76 7.34 -23.58 -21.97
CA ASN A 76 8.66 -23.21 -21.44
C ASN A 76 8.54 -22.66 -20.00
N PRO A 77 8.26 -23.50 -18.98
CA PRO A 77 7.78 -23.06 -17.65
C PRO A 77 8.79 -22.31 -16.77
N GLY A 78 10.02 -22.10 -17.21
CA GLY A 78 11.05 -21.33 -16.49
C GLY A 78 11.66 -20.23 -17.34
N ASN A 79 11.00 -19.80 -18.42
CA ASN A 79 11.53 -18.73 -19.25
C ASN A 79 11.44 -17.39 -18.51
N GLU A 80 12.58 -16.94 -17.98
CA GLU A 80 12.72 -15.70 -17.21
C GLU A 80 12.10 -14.49 -17.92
N GLU A 81 12.38 -14.30 -19.20
CA GLU A 81 11.90 -13.13 -19.96
C GLU A 81 10.37 -13.14 -20.08
N LEU A 82 9.77 -14.31 -20.34
CA LEU A 82 8.32 -14.47 -20.41
C LEU A 82 7.67 -14.28 -19.04
N LEU A 83 8.27 -14.77 -17.96
CA LEU A 83 7.77 -14.57 -16.59
C LEU A 83 7.81 -13.09 -16.19
N ALA A 84 8.89 -12.37 -16.52
CA ALA A 84 8.99 -10.93 -16.31
C ALA A 84 7.93 -10.15 -17.11
N LYS A 85 7.73 -10.51 -18.39
CA LYS A 85 6.70 -9.90 -19.25
C LYS A 85 5.31 -10.19 -18.74
N LEU A 86 5.01 -11.42 -18.31
CA LEU A 86 3.73 -11.81 -17.73
C LEU A 86 3.44 -11.00 -16.47
N THR A 87 4.40 -10.95 -15.55
CA THR A 87 4.30 -10.19 -14.30
C THR A 87 3.94 -8.73 -14.56
N ARG A 88 4.75 -8.03 -15.38
CA ARG A 88 4.50 -6.62 -15.74
C ARG A 88 3.13 -6.43 -16.40
N THR A 89 2.77 -7.33 -17.30
CA THR A 89 1.50 -7.26 -18.04
C THR A 89 0.30 -7.40 -17.10
N ARG A 90 0.37 -8.31 -16.12
CA ARG A 90 -0.67 -8.50 -15.10
C ARG A 90 -0.77 -7.29 -14.16
N VAL A 91 0.35 -6.67 -13.76
CA VAL A 91 0.29 -5.40 -13.01
C VAL A 91 -0.40 -4.31 -13.83
N ASN A 92 -0.02 -4.15 -15.10
CA ASN A 92 -0.63 -3.14 -15.96
C ASN A 92 -2.13 -3.38 -16.16
N ALA A 93 -2.56 -4.64 -16.36
CA ALA A 93 -3.98 -5.01 -16.42
C ALA A 93 -4.71 -4.61 -15.12
N GLY A 94 -4.12 -4.91 -13.95
CA GLY A 94 -4.69 -4.54 -12.66
C GLY A 94 -4.84 -3.03 -12.48
N GLN A 95 -3.84 -2.24 -12.91
CA GLN A 95 -3.90 -0.78 -12.88
C GLN A 95 -5.02 -0.21 -13.75
N GLN A 96 -5.26 -0.79 -14.93
CA GLN A 96 -6.37 -0.37 -15.82
C GLN A 96 -7.75 -0.76 -15.28
N ARG A 97 -7.82 -1.67 -14.31
CA ARG A 97 -9.05 -2.12 -13.66
C ARG A 97 -9.37 -1.35 -12.37
N LEU A 98 -8.53 -0.40 -11.95
CA LEU A 98 -8.83 0.46 -10.81
C LEU A 98 -10.07 1.31 -11.12
N ALA A 99 -10.92 1.51 -10.11
CA ALA A 99 -12.07 2.40 -10.21
C ALA A 99 -11.70 3.80 -9.74
N THR A 100 -12.20 4.81 -10.41
CA THR A 100 -12.12 6.20 -9.94
C THR A 100 -13.50 6.60 -9.43
N GLY A 101 -13.59 6.92 -8.14
CA GLY A 101 -14.80 7.41 -7.53
C GLY A 101 -15.13 8.85 -7.92
N PRO A 102 -16.34 9.33 -7.58
CA PRO A 102 -16.83 10.64 -7.99
C PRO A 102 -15.99 11.82 -7.51
N ASN A 103 -15.18 11.66 -6.45
CA ASN A 103 -14.30 12.70 -5.93
C ASN A 103 -12.83 12.50 -6.38
N GLY A 104 -12.59 11.61 -7.35
CA GLY A 104 -11.25 11.31 -7.86
C GLY A 104 -10.47 10.28 -7.04
N GLU A 105 -11.08 9.68 -6.02
CA GLU A 105 -10.48 8.62 -5.23
C GLU A 105 -10.26 7.36 -6.08
N VAL A 106 -9.07 6.77 -6.01
CA VAL A 106 -8.75 5.53 -6.73
C VAL A 106 -9.02 4.35 -5.80
N ALA A 107 -10.01 3.53 -6.17
CA ALA A 107 -10.40 2.33 -5.44
C ALA A 107 -9.96 1.06 -6.18
N GLN A 108 -9.45 0.08 -5.43
CA GLN A 108 -9.17 -1.24 -5.98
C GLN A 108 -10.48 -2.00 -6.20
N THR A 109 -10.65 -2.58 -7.40
CA THR A 109 -11.78 -3.42 -7.77
C THR A 109 -11.48 -4.90 -7.52
N VAL A 110 -12.48 -5.77 -7.68
CA VAL A 110 -12.27 -7.22 -7.61
C VAL A 110 -11.36 -7.67 -8.76
N GLU A 111 -11.52 -7.06 -9.93
CA GLU A 111 -10.75 -7.31 -11.13
C GLU A 111 -9.30 -6.86 -10.96
N SER A 112 -9.06 -5.65 -10.43
CA SER A 112 -7.69 -5.17 -10.18
C SER A 112 -6.96 -6.08 -9.20
N ARG A 113 -7.63 -6.48 -8.11
CA ARG A 113 -7.10 -7.44 -7.13
C ARG A 113 -6.73 -8.76 -7.80
N THR A 114 -7.62 -9.31 -8.63
CA THR A 114 -7.40 -10.58 -9.33
C THR A 114 -6.16 -10.52 -10.21
N GLN A 115 -5.99 -9.42 -10.96
CA GLN A 115 -4.80 -9.24 -11.80
C GLN A 115 -3.52 -9.09 -10.97
N TYR A 116 -3.56 -8.36 -9.85
CA TYR A 116 -2.42 -8.24 -8.94
C TYR A 116 -2.05 -9.58 -8.29
N GLN A 117 -3.02 -10.41 -7.92
CA GLN A 117 -2.75 -11.77 -7.41
C GLN A 117 -2.05 -12.64 -8.46
N LYS A 118 -2.51 -12.58 -9.72
CA LYS A 118 -1.83 -13.26 -10.84
C LYS A 118 -0.41 -12.70 -11.07
N ALA A 119 -0.22 -11.39 -10.94
CA ALA A 119 1.10 -10.77 -11.01
C ALA A 119 2.02 -11.27 -9.88
N SER A 120 1.49 -11.40 -8.66
CA SER A 120 2.24 -11.96 -7.51
C SER A 120 2.69 -13.39 -7.75
N ALA A 121 1.83 -14.24 -8.34
CA ALA A 121 2.18 -15.61 -8.68
C ALA A 121 3.28 -15.66 -9.75
N ALA A 122 3.11 -14.92 -10.86
CA ALA A 122 4.12 -14.84 -11.93
C ALA A 122 5.45 -14.22 -11.44
N TRP A 123 5.40 -13.28 -10.51
CA TRP A 123 6.59 -12.70 -9.87
C TRP A 123 7.35 -13.73 -9.04
N SER A 124 6.64 -14.59 -8.32
CA SER A 124 7.26 -15.66 -7.52
C SER A 124 7.98 -16.65 -8.44
N GLU A 125 7.31 -17.09 -9.51
CA GLU A 125 7.94 -17.94 -10.54
C GLU A 125 9.13 -17.24 -11.22
N TYR A 126 9.02 -15.94 -11.50
CA TYR A 126 10.12 -15.14 -12.06
C TYR A 126 11.35 -15.16 -11.14
N LEU A 127 11.16 -14.95 -9.83
CA LEU A 127 12.24 -14.97 -8.85
C LEU A 127 12.91 -16.34 -8.73
N GLU A 128 12.18 -17.43 -8.93
CA GLU A 128 12.75 -18.78 -8.98
C GLU A 128 13.57 -19.02 -10.26
N ALA A 129 13.18 -18.40 -11.38
CA ALA A 129 13.81 -18.58 -12.68
C ALA A 129 15.06 -17.71 -12.89
N THR A 130 15.21 -16.61 -12.15
CA THR A 130 16.30 -15.64 -12.32
C THR A 130 17.29 -15.66 -11.15
N LYS A 131 18.56 -15.34 -11.45
CA LYS A 131 19.57 -15.03 -10.44
C LYS A 131 19.80 -13.53 -10.27
N GLU A 132 19.34 -12.73 -11.23
CA GLU A 132 19.55 -11.28 -11.28
C GLU A 132 18.21 -10.58 -11.52
N PRO A 133 17.34 -10.51 -10.49
CA PRO A 133 16.02 -9.92 -10.66
C PRO A 133 16.08 -8.47 -11.14
N ASN A 134 15.20 -8.10 -12.07
CA ASN A 134 15.16 -6.75 -12.61
C ASN A 134 14.70 -5.72 -11.57
N ALA A 135 15.57 -4.76 -11.21
CA ALA A 135 15.26 -3.74 -10.19
C ALA A 135 13.97 -2.95 -10.46
N SER A 136 13.72 -2.55 -11.71
CA SER A 136 12.53 -1.76 -12.06
C SER A 136 11.25 -2.58 -11.91
N LEU A 137 11.29 -3.87 -12.26
CA LEU A 137 10.16 -4.77 -12.04
C LEU A 137 9.94 -5.02 -10.53
N ALA A 138 11.02 -5.20 -9.77
CA ALA A 138 10.96 -5.36 -8.32
C ALA A 138 10.32 -4.14 -7.64
N GLN A 139 10.69 -2.92 -8.04
CA GLN A 139 10.06 -1.69 -7.55
C GLN A 139 8.55 -1.65 -7.84
N GLN A 140 8.14 -2.04 -9.05
CA GLN A 140 6.73 -2.10 -9.44
C GLN A 140 5.97 -3.15 -8.63
N MET A 141 6.59 -4.31 -8.39
CA MET A 141 6.00 -5.38 -7.60
C MET A 141 5.92 -5.03 -6.11
N ALA A 142 6.91 -4.34 -5.55
CA ALA A 142 6.89 -3.88 -4.16
C ALA A 142 5.63 -3.05 -3.86
N GLY A 143 5.32 -2.05 -4.70
CA GLY A 143 4.10 -1.25 -4.55
C GLY A 143 2.81 -2.05 -4.80
N THR A 144 2.83 -3.00 -5.75
CA THR A 144 1.68 -3.85 -6.07
C THR A 144 1.35 -4.81 -4.91
N LEU A 145 2.37 -5.46 -4.34
CA LEU A 145 2.27 -6.38 -3.22
C LEU A 145 1.86 -5.64 -1.94
N PHE A 146 2.40 -4.45 -1.71
CA PHE A 146 1.95 -3.59 -0.60
C PHE A 146 0.47 -3.22 -0.75
N SER A 147 0.04 -2.89 -1.97
CA SER A 147 -1.38 -2.60 -2.27
C SER A 147 -2.27 -3.83 -2.06
N LEU A 148 -1.80 -5.03 -2.40
CA LEU A 148 -2.50 -6.29 -2.12
C LEU A 148 -2.58 -6.57 -0.62
N ALA A 149 -1.50 -6.29 0.12
CA ALA A 149 -1.49 -6.40 1.56
C ALA A 149 -2.67 -5.58 2.09
N GLN A 150 -2.73 -4.27 1.79
CA GLN A 150 -3.73 -3.31 2.31
C GLN A 150 -5.18 -3.78 2.22
N ILE A 151 -5.50 -4.55 1.18
CA ILE A 151 -6.86 -5.03 0.88
C ILE A 151 -7.07 -6.52 1.13
N SER A 152 -6.07 -7.19 1.71
CA SER A 152 -6.12 -8.62 2.06
C SER A 152 -7.32 -8.92 2.93
N ARG A 153 -7.88 -10.12 2.84
CA ARG A 153 -9.08 -10.49 3.61
C ARG A 153 -8.75 -11.20 4.91
N THR A 154 -7.53 -11.72 5.01
CA THR A 154 -7.04 -12.44 6.17
C THR A 154 -5.68 -11.90 6.60
N TYR A 155 -5.31 -12.18 7.83
CA TYR A 155 -3.98 -11.84 8.35
C TYR A 155 -2.86 -12.57 7.60
N GLY A 156 -3.04 -13.86 7.31
CA GLY A 156 -2.05 -14.61 6.56
C GLY A 156 -1.83 -14.05 5.15
N GLU A 157 -2.89 -13.59 4.48
CA GLU A 157 -2.76 -12.90 3.19
C GLU A 157 -2.02 -11.56 3.34
N ALA A 158 -2.36 -10.76 4.35
CA ALA A 158 -1.72 -9.47 4.58
C ALA A 158 -0.21 -9.64 4.87
N ASP A 159 0.13 -10.59 5.74
CA ASP A 159 1.49 -10.92 6.15
C ASP A 159 2.35 -11.46 4.99
N ALA A 160 1.80 -12.37 4.18
CA ALA A 160 2.48 -12.88 3.00
C ALA A 160 2.75 -11.77 1.98
N ASN A 161 1.76 -10.91 1.72
CA ASN A 161 1.89 -9.82 0.76
C ASN A 161 2.87 -8.73 1.24
N ILE A 162 2.85 -8.34 2.52
CA ILE A 162 3.80 -7.33 3.04
C ILE A 162 5.23 -7.87 3.08
N THR A 163 5.40 -9.16 3.38
CA THR A 163 6.72 -9.82 3.32
C THR A 163 7.27 -9.82 1.90
N ALA A 164 6.45 -10.25 0.93
CA ALA A 164 6.83 -10.22 -0.48
C ALA A 164 7.10 -8.78 -0.98
N ALA A 165 6.35 -7.79 -0.50
CA ALA A 165 6.59 -6.39 -0.81
C ALA A 165 7.94 -5.90 -0.28
N ALA A 166 8.30 -6.26 0.96
CA ALA A 166 9.60 -5.94 1.56
C ALA A 166 10.75 -6.59 0.78
N GLU A 167 10.63 -7.85 0.39
CA GLU A 167 11.63 -8.56 -0.42
C GLU A 167 11.82 -7.91 -1.80
N ALA A 168 10.73 -7.57 -2.49
CA ALA A 168 10.80 -6.87 -3.78
C ALA A 168 11.43 -5.47 -3.63
N GLN A 169 11.10 -4.75 -2.55
CA GLN A 169 11.71 -3.45 -2.27
C GLN A 169 13.20 -3.59 -1.94
N ARG A 170 13.61 -4.66 -1.27
CA ARG A 170 15.02 -4.96 -0.95
C ARG A 170 15.84 -5.14 -2.23
N ILE A 171 15.35 -5.96 -3.17
CA ILE A 171 15.95 -6.15 -4.50
C ILE A 171 16.18 -4.78 -5.19
N TYR A 172 15.18 -3.91 -5.16
CA TYR A 172 15.29 -2.58 -5.76
C TYR A 172 16.30 -1.68 -5.02
N ALA A 173 16.24 -1.64 -3.69
CA ALA A 173 17.10 -0.78 -2.87
C ALA A 173 18.57 -1.20 -2.93
N GLU A 174 18.87 -2.50 -3.01
CA GLU A 174 20.23 -3.03 -3.17
C GLU A 174 20.86 -2.60 -4.50
N GLN A 175 20.09 -2.68 -5.60
CA GLN A 175 20.58 -2.30 -6.93
C GLN A 175 20.58 -0.79 -7.18
N ARG A 176 19.66 -0.05 -6.53
CA ARG A 176 19.48 1.40 -6.71
C ARG A 176 19.28 2.08 -5.34
N PRO A 177 20.33 2.14 -4.51
CA PRO A 177 20.24 2.72 -3.18
C PRO A 177 20.07 4.24 -3.27
N SER A 178 18.99 4.72 -2.67
CA SER A 178 18.63 6.14 -2.56
C SER A 178 17.94 6.35 -1.23
N LEU A 179 17.86 7.61 -0.77
CA LEU A 179 17.11 7.94 0.44
C LEU A 179 15.68 7.36 0.36
N ASN A 180 14.99 7.56 -0.76
CA ASN A 180 13.62 7.08 -0.92
C ASN A 180 13.54 5.55 -0.93
N SER A 181 14.39 4.85 -1.69
CA SER A 181 14.33 3.38 -1.77
C SER A 181 14.62 2.71 -0.43
N LEU A 182 15.56 3.25 0.35
CA LEU A 182 15.92 2.74 1.67
C LEU A 182 14.88 3.10 2.73
N SER A 183 14.32 4.31 2.73
CA SER A 183 13.23 4.68 3.63
C SER A 183 11.96 3.84 3.38
N THR A 184 11.63 3.55 2.11
CA THR A 184 10.52 2.64 1.79
C THR A 184 10.81 1.21 2.23
N LEU A 185 12.06 0.72 2.09
CA LEU A 185 12.43 -0.60 2.60
C LEU A 185 12.25 -0.67 4.11
N ALA A 186 12.79 0.32 4.85
CA ALA A 186 12.63 0.41 6.30
C ALA A 186 11.15 0.39 6.72
N LEU A 187 10.31 1.13 6.00
CA LEU A 187 8.86 1.13 6.21
C LEU A 187 8.25 -0.26 6.03
N TYR A 188 8.58 -0.99 4.97
CA TYR A 188 8.00 -2.32 4.76
C TYR A 188 8.50 -3.33 5.80
N GLU A 189 9.79 -3.28 6.16
CA GLU A 189 10.40 -4.16 7.17
C GLU A 189 9.81 -3.95 8.58
N VAL A 190 9.39 -2.73 8.95
CA VAL A 190 8.68 -2.57 10.25
C VAL A 190 7.32 -3.27 10.24
N PHE A 191 6.62 -3.33 9.10
CA PHE A 191 5.32 -4.01 9.01
C PHE A 191 5.44 -5.53 8.94
N THR A 192 6.57 -6.07 8.45
CA THR A 192 6.89 -7.50 8.57
C THR A 192 7.36 -7.90 9.97
N GLY A 193 7.62 -6.92 10.86
CA GLY A 193 8.16 -7.15 12.20
C GLY A 193 9.66 -7.43 12.22
N ASN A 194 10.34 -7.29 11.08
CA ASN A 194 11.79 -7.41 10.97
C ASN A 194 12.48 -6.09 11.38
N TYR A 195 12.30 -5.70 12.65
CA TYR A 195 12.75 -4.40 13.16
C TYR A 195 14.24 -4.16 12.99
N LYS A 196 15.06 -5.22 13.07
CA LYS A 196 16.51 -5.10 12.87
C LYS A 196 16.85 -4.67 11.45
N ALA A 197 16.30 -5.37 10.43
CA ALA A 197 16.52 -4.97 9.04
C ALA A 197 15.91 -3.60 8.74
N ALA A 198 14.80 -3.26 9.40
CA ALA A 198 14.17 -1.96 9.27
C ALA A 198 15.07 -0.83 9.79
N GLU A 199 15.70 -1.02 10.96
CA GLU A 199 16.68 -0.08 11.54
C GLU A 199 17.90 0.07 10.63
N GLU A 200 18.46 -1.04 10.15
CA GLU A 200 19.60 -1.02 9.21
C GLU A 200 19.26 -0.26 7.91
N ALA A 201 18.07 -0.47 7.35
CA ALA A 201 17.61 0.26 6.17
C ALA A 201 17.38 1.75 6.46
N ASN A 202 16.85 2.11 7.63
CA ASN A 202 16.67 3.49 8.03
C ASN A 202 18.00 4.22 8.22
N GLU A 203 18.96 3.62 8.91
CA GLU A 203 20.31 4.18 9.07
C GLU A 203 20.98 4.41 7.71
N ALA A 204 20.84 3.47 6.77
CA ALA A 204 21.32 3.62 5.41
C ALA A 204 20.61 4.78 4.68
N ALA A 205 19.30 4.97 4.87
CA ALA A 205 18.56 6.09 4.31
C ALA A 205 19.01 7.44 4.89
N GLU A 206 19.22 7.52 6.20
CA GLU A 206 19.74 8.67 6.93
C GLU A 206 21.15 9.08 6.48
N ALA A 207 21.99 8.11 6.12
CA ALA A 207 23.30 8.34 5.54
C ALA A 207 23.23 8.94 4.12
N LYS A 208 22.11 8.74 3.39
CA LYS A 208 21.85 9.34 2.07
C LYS A 208 21.17 10.72 2.14
N ALA A 209 20.80 11.19 3.33
CA ALA A 209 20.17 12.50 3.49
C ALA A 209 21.15 13.63 3.18
N GLY A 210 20.70 14.64 2.43
CA GLY A 210 21.51 15.78 2.00
C GLY A 210 21.71 16.84 3.10
N SER A 211 21.02 16.73 4.23
CA SER A 211 21.17 17.65 5.36
C SER A 211 20.84 16.98 6.68
N LYS A 212 21.31 17.59 7.79
CA LYS A 212 20.96 17.17 9.15
C LYS A 212 19.44 17.20 9.39
N PHE A 213 18.76 18.23 8.90
CA PHE A 213 17.30 18.35 9.03
C PHE A 213 16.58 17.21 8.30
N GLN A 214 16.99 16.89 7.07
CA GLN A 214 16.40 15.79 6.31
C GLN A 214 16.67 14.44 7.01
N ARG A 215 17.85 14.24 7.59
CA ARG A 215 18.17 13.04 8.37
C ARG A 215 17.23 12.88 9.56
N GLU A 216 17.06 13.94 10.34
CA GLU A 216 16.16 13.97 11.50
C GLU A 216 14.71 13.71 11.09
N GLN A 217 14.27 14.28 9.96
CA GLN A 217 12.94 14.01 9.40
C GLN A 217 12.74 12.53 9.04
N VAL A 218 13.73 11.89 8.40
CA VAL A 218 13.69 10.46 8.04
C VAL A 218 13.60 9.60 9.31
N GLY A 219 14.46 9.83 10.31
CA GLY A 219 14.44 9.10 11.57
C GLY A 219 13.12 9.27 12.33
N ASN A 220 12.58 10.48 12.40
CA ASN A 220 11.28 10.74 13.03
C ASN A 220 10.13 10.03 12.30
N GLN A 221 10.15 9.98 10.97
CA GLN A 221 9.17 9.24 10.17
C GLN A 221 9.27 7.74 10.43
N PHE A 222 10.49 7.20 10.53
CA PHE A 222 10.73 5.79 10.84
C PHE A 222 10.18 5.42 12.22
N GLU A 223 10.51 6.17 13.26
CA GLU A 223 10.03 5.90 14.64
C GLU A 223 8.49 5.97 14.74
N SER A 224 7.88 6.95 14.07
CA SER A 224 6.41 7.03 13.96
C SER A 224 5.81 5.79 13.28
N SER A 225 6.44 5.34 12.20
CA SER A 225 6.01 4.15 11.45
C SER A 225 6.19 2.87 12.26
N LYS A 226 7.31 2.73 12.97
CA LYS A 226 7.61 1.61 13.87
C LYS A 226 6.57 1.50 14.99
N LYS A 227 6.23 2.62 15.64
CA LYS A 227 5.16 2.65 16.65
C LYS A 227 3.83 2.21 16.07
N SER A 228 3.47 2.74 14.89
CA SER A 228 2.23 2.37 14.19
C SER A 228 2.20 0.88 13.84
N ALA A 229 3.32 0.33 13.37
CA ALA A 229 3.47 -1.10 13.04
C ALA A 229 3.36 -2.01 14.28
N VAL A 230 3.89 -1.59 15.43
CA VAL A 230 3.74 -2.34 16.70
C VAL A 230 2.28 -2.35 17.15
N GLU A 231 1.62 -1.20 17.16
CA GLU A 231 0.19 -1.10 17.52
C GLU A 231 -0.66 -1.94 16.58
N PHE A 232 -0.33 -1.87 15.29
CA PHE A 232 -0.94 -2.65 14.24
C PHE A 232 -0.84 -4.15 14.51
N GLN A 233 0.38 -4.69 14.63
CA GLN A 233 0.62 -6.11 14.90
C GLN A 233 0.00 -6.58 16.21
N THR A 234 -0.07 -5.71 17.23
CA THR A 234 -0.75 -6.02 18.50
C THR A 234 -2.24 -6.24 18.27
N LYS A 235 -2.90 -5.31 17.57
CA LYS A 235 -4.32 -5.45 17.20
C LYS A 235 -4.56 -6.70 16.34
N LEU A 236 -3.64 -7.02 15.43
CA LEU A 236 -3.73 -8.26 14.64
C LEU A 236 -3.72 -9.51 15.52
N LYS A 237 -2.77 -9.61 16.45
CA LYS A 237 -2.66 -10.77 17.36
C LYS A 237 -3.88 -10.91 18.27
N GLU A 238 -4.46 -9.80 18.72
CA GLU A 238 -5.68 -9.80 19.53
C GLU A 238 -6.89 -10.31 18.73
N ALA A 239 -7.08 -9.81 17.52
CA ALA A 239 -8.18 -10.22 16.65
C ALA A 239 -8.06 -11.69 16.20
N GLU A 240 -6.85 -12.18 15.94
CA GLU A 240 -6.63 -13.60 15.63
C GLU A 240 -7.00 -14.51 16.81
N LYS A 241 -6.61 -14.14 18.04
CA LYS A 241 -6.99 -14.87 19.25
C LYS A 241 -8.51 -14.91 19.43
N ALA A 242 -9.17 -13.75 19.30
CA ALA A 242 -10.62 -13.65 19.38
C ALA A 242 -11.34 -14.51 18.33
N GLY A 243 -10.84 -14.53 17.09
CA GLY A 243 -11.39 -15.37 16.01
C GLY A 243 -11.22 -16.87 16.29
N LYS A 244 -10.07 -17.30 16.80
CA LYS A 244 -9.81 -18.69 17.19
C LYS A 244 -10.67 -19.14 18.37
N GLU A 245 -10.92 -18.26 19.33
CA GLU A 245 -11.80 -18.52 20.48
C GLU A 245 -13.28 -18.60 20.05
N ALA A 246 -13.74 -17.70 19.17
CA ALA A 246 -15.08 -17.76 18.60
C ALA A 246 -15.31 -19.03 17.76
N ALA A 247 -14.31 -19.46 16.98
CA ALA A 247 -14.38 -20.70 16.20
C ALA A 247 -14.43 -21.95 17.09
N LYS A 248 -13.79 -21.93 18.27
CA LYS A 248 -13.85 -23.03 19.25
C LYS A 248 -15.18 -23.09 20.01
N ASN A 249 -15.87 -21.96 20.17
CA ASN A 249 -17.10 -21.86 20.96
C ASN A 249 -18.40 -22.01 20.13
N GLY A 250 -18.32 -22.33 18.84
CA GLY A 250 -19.48 -22.68 18.00
C GLY A 250 -20.46 -21.54 17.69
N THR A 251 -20.22 -20.32 18.17
CA THR A 251 -21.00 -19.13 17.84
C THR A 251 -20.47 -18.49 16.56
N GLY A 252 -20.76 -19.13 15.43
CA GLY A 252 -20.42 -18.65 14.10
C GLY A 252 -21.32 -17.49 13.68
N THR A 253 -20.95 -16.26 14.03
CA THR A 253 -21.40 -15.06 13.31
C THR A 253 -20.19 -14.41 12.66
N THR A 254 -19.99 -14.72 11.37
CA THR A 254 -19.12 -13.98 10.45
C THR A 254 -19.67 -12.57 10.23
N GLN A 255 -19.38 -11.64 11.14
CA GLN A 255 -19.21 -10.23 10.80
C GLN A 255 -17.71 -10.08 10.47
N GLY A 256 -17.26 -9.70 9.29
CA GLY A 256 -17.82 -8.72 8.37
C GLY A 256 -16.71 -7.69 8.10
N SER A 257 -15.69 -8.12 7.36
CA SER A 257 -14.82 -7.32 6.49
C SER A 257 -14.40 -5.92 6.97
N GLU A 258 -13.56 -5.82 8.00
CA GLU A 258 -12.64 -4.68 8.11
C GLU A 258 -11.30 -5.10 7.54
N SER A 259 -10.75 -4.29 6.61
CA SER A 259 -9.44 -4.59 6.00
C SER A 259 -8.40 -4.71 7.12
N PRO A 260 -7.64 -5.80 7.19
CA PRO A 260 -6.76 -6.11 8.31
C PRO A 260 -5.66 -5.06 8.48
N LEU A 261 -5.40 -4.20 7.48
CA LEU A 261 -4.43 -3.10 7.52
C LEU A 261 -5.04 -1.72 7.81
N GLY A 262 -6.37 -1.62 7.84
CA GLY A 262 -7.13 -0.40 8.09
C GLY A 262 -6.75 0.78 7.16
N PRO A 263 -7.39 1.95 7.34
CA PRO A 263 -6.98 3.18 6.67
C PRO A 263 -5.61 3.71 7.17
N SER A 264 -5.01 3.07 8.17
CA SER A 264 -3.73 3.50 8.77
C SER A 264 -2.52 3.36 7.84
N LEU A 265 -2.65 2.59 6.76
CA LEU A 265 -1.54 2.24 5.86
C LEU A 265 -1.65 2.83 4.46
N GLY A 266 -2.82 3.37 4.13
CA GLY A 266 -3.15 3.96 2.83
C GLY A 266 -3.29 5.47 2.90
N GLY A 267 -2.30 6.16 3.47
CA GLY A 267 -2.21 7.60 3.37
C GLY A 267 -3.25 8.40 4.17
N THR A 268 -2.78 9.55 4.58
CA THR A 268 -3.55 10.78 4.67
C THR A 268 -4.33 11.03 3.38
N GLY A 269 -5.47 10.37 3.22
CA GLY A 269 -6.59 10.80 2.39
C GLY A 269 -7.61 11.44 3.31
N LEU A 270 -7.75 12.76 3.18
CA LEU A 270 -8.71 13.60 3.89
C LEU A 270 -10.13 13.05 3.77
N THR A 271 -10.81 12.90 4.91
CA THR A 271 -12.27 13.03 4.98
C THR A 271 -12.60 14.06 6.05
N GLU A 272 -13.17 15.16 5.55
CA GLU A 272 -13.67 16.40 6.18
C GLU A 272 -12.66 17.39 6.78
#